data_AF-A0A7S1D0G7-F1
#
_entry.id   AF-A0A7S1D0G7-F1
#
_cell.length_a   1.000
_cell.length_b   1.000
_cell.length_c   1.000
_cell.angle_alpha   90.00
_cell.angle_beta   90.00
_cell.angle_gamma   90.00
#
_symmetry.space_group_name_H-M   'P 1'
#
loop_
_entity.id
_entity.type
_entity.pdbx_description
1 polymer ?
#
loop_
_entity_poly.entity_id
_entity_poly.type
_entity_poly.pdbx_seq_one_letter_code
_entity_poly.pdbx_strand_id
1 'polypeptide(L)'
;SGFKGQSLRYAEIGMAKSGSSSGRKGLGPKLRFNTLSVFVALIVTSMSIILSSLSLMPPHNHYPDSHPLSMFDPANSRNPNYHMVFSTACSPFQNWQAYMFFYHAWKVGQRGSVTRLASGCKPEQQAEQQKVFDEAIAPLSKNFHIHFTPDFSGPDNVKYFNKPFGLLHWMKNSLGYPHNSEQYDDDIIMILDPDMMLLKPLTHIFNIDQVYWVTQPINNITTVRHGYPFAQLYGFAEQWKTCLRENMTYVVGADSPSQDVSIVDAAKYYPAGPPYLATGRDMFTLASQWTEFLPRVHEVFPEFMAEMHAYSLAAAHLQMPHQLASSFMVSDVGAQRLEGWDFLEDVERKDACGANVEAVHPNAPFVFHYCQRYAVGKWFVGKYKLREDFFTCEAPLLREPPKDVSARYNWWIFPNEKEMQNYTEKEYRQHEIVQHGWAMCKLIDALNEVAAYFKKKHCKETANYTKVEIFHTAEKFEEFLQQGSYHGYGNK
;
A
#
# COMPACT_ATOMS: atom_id res chain seq x y z
N SER A 1 29.94 -12.62 -24.46
CA SER A 1 29.22 -12.09 -25.64
C SER A 1 27.72 -12.24 -25.42
N GLY A 2 27.00 -11.11 -25.29
CA GLY A 2 25.54 -11.06 -25.49
C GLY A 2 24.61 -11.35 -24.29
N PHE A 3 24.64 -10.51 -23.25
CA PHE A 3 23.51 -10.39 -22.31
C PHE A 3 22.52 -9.35 -22.84
N LYS A 4 21.29 -9.77 -23.18
CA LYS A 4 20.16 -8.87 -23.44
C LYS A 4 19.27 -8.86 -22.20
N GLY A 5 19.33 -7.78 -21.43
CA GLY A 5 18.36 -7.49 -20.37
C GLY A 5 17.02 -7.08 -20.99
N GLN A 6 15.97 -7.82 -20.68
CA GLN A 6 14.59 -7.41 -20.98
C GLN A 6 14.16 -6.34 -19.98
N SER A 7 13.73 -5.21 -20.52
CA SER A 7 13.18 -4.09 -19.76
C SER A 7 11.79 -4.45 -19.24
N LEU A 8 11.60 -4.34 -17.93
CA LEU A 8 10.28 -4.28 -17.30
C LEU A 8 9.54 -3.05 -17.84
N ARG A 9 8.43 -3.29 -18.54
CA ARG A 9 7.50 -2.24 -18.98
C ARG A 9 6.63 -1.85 -17.78
N TYR A 10 6.61 -0.57 -17.47
CA TYR A 10 5.67 0.03 -16.54
C TYR A 10 4.28 0.04 -17.18
N ALA A 11 3.30 -0.59 -16.52
CA ALA A 11 1.89 -0.39 -16.82
C ALA A 11 1.43 0.89 -16.10
N GLU A 12 1.16 1.94 -16.87
CA GLU A 12 0.39 3.09 -16.39
C GLU A 12 -1.04 2.62 -16.09
N ILE A 13 -1.53 2.93 -14.88
CA ILE A 13 -2.94 2.76 -14.53
C ILE A 13 -3.73 3.84 -15.28
N GLY A 14 -4.12 3.50 -16.51
CA GLY A 14 -5.04 4.30 -17.32
C GLY A 14 -6.48 3.99 -16.91
N MET A 15 -7.10 4.88 -16.14
CA MET A 15 -8.56 4.90 -16.01
C MET A 15 -9.19 5.14 -17.38
N ALA A 16 -9.87 4.12 -17.92
CA ALA A 16 -10.60 4.21 -19.17
C ALA A 16 -11.79 5.17 -19.02
N LYS A 17 -11.72 6.34 -19.66
CA LYS A 17 -12.88 7.22 -19.88
C LYS A 17 -13.74 6.65 -21.01
N SER A 18 -15.01 6.39 -20.72
CA SER A 18 -16.03 6.08 -21.71
C SER A 18 -16.38 7.32 -22.53
N GLY A 19 -15.92 7.36 -23.79
CA GLY A 19 -16.30 8.38 -24.76
C GLY A 19 -17.24 7.79 -25.82
N SER A 20 -18.54 8.02 -25.69
CA SER A 20 -19.49 7.79 -26.78
C SER A 20 -19.26 8.85 -27.86
N SER A 21 -18.91 8.43 -29.07
CA SER A 21 -18.94 9.31 -30.25
C SER A 21 -19.85 8.75 -31.33
N SER A 22 -20.62 9.69 -31.86
CA SER A 22 -21.67 9.62 -32.85
C SER A 22 -21.19 9.16 -34.23
N GLY A 23 -21.96 8.29 -34.88
CA GLY A 23 -21.86 8.01 -36.31
C GLY A 23 -23.19 8.24 -37.01
N ARG A 24 -23.39 9.43 -37.61
CA ARG A 24 -24.43 9.69 -38.61
C ARG A 24 -24.07 8.99 -39.92
N LYS A 25 -24.98 8.19 -40.48
CA LYS A 25 -25.16 8.06 -41.93
C LYS A 25 -26.66 7.99 -42.23
N GLY A 26 -27.11 8.93 -43.06
CA GLY A 26 -28.50 9.06 -43.47
C GLY A 26 -28.83 8.19 -44.68
N LEU A 27 -30.12 7.87 -44.79
CA LEU A 27 -30.85 7.66 -46.05
C LEU A 27 -32.34 7.74 -45.68
N GLY A 28 -33.03 8.76 -46.20
CA GLY A 28 -34.49 8.72 -46.32
C GLY A 28 -34.92 7.85 -47.52
N PRO A 29 -36.22 7.79 -47.90
CA PRO A 29 -37.26 8.74 -47.50
C PRO A 29 -38.69 8.15 -47.28
N LYS A 30 -39.60 9.07 -46.88
CA LYS A 30 -41.06 9.10 -47.14
C LYS A 30 -41.97 8.08 -46.42
N LEU A 31 -42.85 8.55 -45.52
CA LEU A 31 -44.30 8.74 -45.77
C LEU A 31 -45.08 9.27 -44.54
N ARG A 32 -45.84 10.34 -44.78
CA ARG A 32 -47.21 10.72 -44.32
C ARG A 32 -47.56 11.01 -42.83
N PHE A 33 -48.18 12.18 -42.71
CA PHE A 33 -48.99 12.76 -41.64
C PHE A 33 -50.24 11.95 -41.25
N ASN A 34 -50.61 12.00 -39.95
CA ASN A 34 -51.97 12.23 -39.39
C ASN A 34 -51.91 12.18 -37.85
N THR A 35 -52.03 13.29 -37.10
CA THR A 35 -53.25 13.90 -36.47
C THR A 35 -53.83 13.20 -35.22
N LEU A 36 -54.22 14.03 -34.24
CA LEU A 36 -54.99 13.84 -32.98
C LEU A 36 -54.18 13.32 -31.77
N SER A 37 -53.85 14.11 -30.73
CA SER A 37 -54.64 14.92 -29.77
C SER A 37 -55.47 14.13 -28.75
N VAL A 38 -55.27 14.53 -27.47
CA VAL A 38 -56.13 14.43 -26.27
C VAL A 38 -56.15 13.13 -25.45
N PHE A 39 -55.50 13.12 -24.27
CA PHE A 39 -56.16 13.24 -22.94
C PHE A 39 -55.18 12.95 -21.79
N VAL A 40 -55.08 13.94 -20.89
CA VAL A 40 -54.42 13.90 -19.58
C VAL A 40 -55.51 13.66 -18.52
N ALA A 41 -55.13 12.93 -17.46
CA ALA A 41 -55.76 12.85 -16.13
C ALA A 41 -57.03 11.99 -15.95
N LEU A 42 -57.15 11.46 -14.71
CA LEU A 42 -58.16 10.55 -14.11
C LEU A 42 -57.70 9.07 -14.14
N ILE A 43 -57.35 8.38 -13.04
CA ILE A 43 -57.89 8.38 -11.67
C ILE A 43 -56.81 7.92 -10.68
N VAL A 44 -56.53 8.78 -9.71
CA VAL A 44 -56.04 8.43 -8.38
C VAL A 44 -57.28 8.27 -7.52
N THR A 45 -57.68 7.05 -7.16
CA THR A 45 -58.49 6.71 -5.97
C THR A 45 -58.84 5.22 -5.96
N SER A 46 -58.06 4.42 -5.24
CA SER A 46 -58.52 3.16 -4.62
C SER A 46 -57.46 2.65 -3.65
N MET A 47 -57.24 3.44 -2.60
CA MET A 47 -56.63 2.97 -1.35
C MET A 47 -57.66 2.11 -0.59
N SER A 48 -57.13 1.10 0.10
CA SER A 48 -57.67 0.51 1.33
C SER A 48 -58.82 -0.48 1.20
N ILE A 49 -58.46 -1.76 1.34
CA ILE A 49 -59.17 -2.97 1.85
C ILE A 49 -58.46 -4.10 1.08
N ILE A 50 -57.47 -4.79 1.63
CA ILE A 50 -57.62 -5.99 2.47
C ILE A 50 -56.33 -6.10 3.31
N LEU A 51 -56.47 -5.94 4.62
CA LEU A 51 -55.42 -6.18 5.61
C LEU A 51 -56.10 -6.96 6.73
N SER A 52 -56.21 -8.29 6.57
CA SER A 52 -56.54 -9.25 7.63
C SER A 52 -56.26 -10.67 7.14
N SER A 53 -55.25 -11.31 7.75
CA SER A 53 -55.04 -12.75 7.87
C SER A 53 -54.88 -13.61 6.61
N LEU A 54 -53.63 -13.90 6.25
CA LEU A 54 -53.11 -15.27 6.34
C LEU A 54 -51.58 -15.24 6.43
N SER A 55 -51.09 -15.53 7.64
CA SER A 55 -49.70 -15.85 7.92
C SER A 55 -49.36 -17.19 7.26
N LEU A 56 -48.39 -17.23 6.36
CA LEU A 56 -47.59 -18.43 6.05
C LEU A 56 -46.24 -18.00 5.44
N MET A 57 -45.23 -18.07 6.32
CA MET A 57 -43.79 -18.27 6.09
C MET A 57 -42.88 -17.08 5.66
N PRO A 58 -41.80 -16.82 6.45
CA PRO A 58 -40.80 -15.79 6.18
C PRO A 58 -39.68 -16.26 5.23
N PRO A 59 -38.87 -15.34 4.67
CA PRO A 59 -37.74 -15.68 3.81
C PRO A 59 -36.62 -16.36 4.62
N HIS A 60 -36.24 -17.56 4.21
CA HIS A 60 -35.00 -18.22 4.65
C HIS A 60 -33.79 -17.50 4.04
N ASN A 61 -33.20 -16.56 4.79
CA ASN A 61 -31.78 -16.24 4.68
C ASN A 61 -31.10 -16.84 5.91
N HIS A 62 -30.63 -18.08 5.79
CA HIS A 62 -29.72 -18.66 6.78
C HIS A 62 -28.31 -18.11 6.55
N TYR A 63 -28.02 -16.97 7.17
CA TYR A 63 -26.67 -16.76 7.70
C TYR A 63 -26.53 -17.66 8.93
N PRO A 64 -25.42 -18.39 9.11
CA PRO A 64 -25.18 -19.09 10.37
C PRO A 64 -24.84 -18.07 11.46
N ASP A 65 -25.87 -17.53 12.11
CA ASP A 65 -25.77 -16.99 13.46
C ASP A 65 -25.55 -18.15 14.43
N SER A 66 -24.29 -18.52 14.67
CA SER A 66 -23.83 -19.07 15.96
C SER A 66 -22.33 -19.35 15.98
N HIS A 67 -21.51 -18.31 15.93
CA HIS A 67 -20.39 -18.26 16.86
C HIS A 67 -20.78 -17.22 17.92
N PRO A 68 -20.88 -17.60 19.21
CA PRO A 68 -21.16 -16.62 20.23
C PRO A 68 -20.10 -15.53 20.12
N LEU A 69 -20.54 -14.28 19.94
CA LEU A 69 -19.73 -13.10 20.22
C LEU A 69 -19.21 -13.29 21.64
N SER A 70 -18.00 -13.85 21.75
CA SER A 70 -17.24 -13.86 22.99
C SER A 70 -17.20 -12.41 23.43
N MET A 71 -17.98 -12.10 24.48
CA MET A 71 -17.94 -10.81 25.14
C MET A 71 -16.49 -10.62 25.53
N PHE A 72 -15.85 -9.65 24.90
CA PHE A 72 -14.57 -9.13 25.32
C PHE A 72 -14.70 -8.82 26.81
N ASP A 73 -13.97 -9.53 27.66
CA ASP A 73 -13.86 -9.22 29.08
C ASP A 73 -12.73 -8.21 29.24
N PRO A 74 -13.02 -6.89 29.37
CA PRO A 74 -11.99 -5.88 29.54
C PRO A 74 -11.21 -6.06 30.86
N ALA A 75 -11.67 -6.90 31.78
CA ALA A 75 -10.98 -7.16 33.04
C ALA A 75 -9.85 -8.20 32.95
N ASN A 76 -9.70 -8.91 31.81
CA ASN A 76 -8.73 -10.00 31.66
C ASN A 76 -7.87 -9.94 30.38
N SER A 77 -7.93 -8.87 29.59
CA SER A 77 -7.06 -8.76 28.41
C SER A 77 -5.64 -8.40 28.82
N ARG A 78 -4.70 -9.36 28.78
CA ARG A 78 -3.29 -9.02 28.60
C ARG A 78 -3.21 -8.08 27.39
N ASN A 79 -2.52 -6.95 27.51
CA ASN A 79 -2.15 -6.17 26.33
C ASN A 79 -1.41 -7.12 25.37
N PRO A 80 -1.90 -7.34 24.14
CA PRO A 80 -1.28 -8.31 23.24
C PRO A 80 0.13 -7.84 22.86
N ASN A 81 1.03 -8.80 22.62
CA ASN A 81 2.31 -8.45 22.02
C ASN A 81 2.09 -8.12 20.54
N TYR A 82 2.94 -7.25 20.00
CA TYR A 82 2.93 -6.94 18.57
C TYR A 82 4.10 -7.61 17.89
N HIS A 83 3.84 -8.18 16.71
CA HIS A 83 4.87 -8.70 15.83
C HIS A 83 4.73 -8.06 14.46
N MET A 84 5.56 -7.05 14.22
CA MET A 84 5.69 -6.41 12.92
C MET A 84 6.64 -7.20 12.04
N VAL A 85 6.23 -7.52 10.82
CA VAL A 85 7.02 -8.32 9.88
C VAL A 85 7.01 -7.69 8.50
N PHE A 86 8.14 -7.73 7.80
CA PHE A 86 8.25 -7.28 6.43
C PHE A 86 9.18 -8.19 5.63
N SER A 87 8.82 -8.46 4.37
CA SER A 87 9.55 -9.40 3.51
C SER A 87 10.52 -8.68 2.58
N THR A 88 11.69 -9.26 2.40
CA THR A 88 12.78 -8.72 1.57
C THR A 88 13.51 -9.84 0.84
N ALA A 89 14.12 -9.49 -0.28
CA ALA A 89 15.20 -10.27 -0.86
C ALA A 89 16.55 -9.88 -0.23
N CYS A 90 17.61 -10.59 -0.63
CA CYS A 90 18.96 -10.39 -0.09
C CYS A 90 19.84 -9.44 -0.92
N SER A 91 19.21 -8.54 -1.69
CA SER A 91 19.88 -7.58 -2.56
C SER A 91 20.25 -6.29 -1.81
N PRO A 92 21.32 -5.57 -2.21
CA PRO A 92 21.65 -4.25 -1.66
C PRO A 92 20.47 -3.26 -1.70
N PHE A 93 19.70 -3.25 -2.79
CA PHE A 93 18.46 -2.47 -2.91
C PHE A 93 17.49 -2.69 -1.72
N GLN A 94 17.30 -3.92 -1.27
CA GLN A 94 16.39 -4.25 -0.17
C GLN A 94 17.05 -4.11 1.21
N ASN A 95 18.39 -4.15 1.28
CA ASN A 95 19.13 -3.96 2.53
C ASN A 95 18.98 -2.54 3.07
N TRP A 96 19.08 -1.53 2.20
CA TRP A 96 18.93 -0.14 2.63
C TRP A 96 17.49 0.14 3.08
N GLN A 97 16.50 -0.39 2.36
CA GLN A 97 15.08 -0.31 2.74
C GLN A 97 14.83 -0.94 4.11
N ALA A 98 15.39 -2.11 4.38
CA ALA A 98 15.29 -2.76 5.68
C ALA A 98 15.89 -1.91 6.81
N TYR A 99 17.07 -1.32 6.59
CA TYR A 99 17.69 -0.44 7.59
C TYR A 99 16.83 0.80 7.89
N MET A 100 16.30 1.43 6.83
CA MET A 100 15.37 2.55 6.95
C MET A 100 14.11 2.16 7.74
N PHE A 101 13.53 0.99 7.45
CA PHE A 101 12.37 0.47 8.16
C PHE A 101 12.64 0.31 9.67
N PHE A 102 13.73 -0.39 10.03
CA PHE A 102 14.10 -0.59 11.44
C PHE A 102 14.38 0.73 12.16
N TYR A 103 15.08 1.66 11.51
CA TYR A 103 15.36 2.97 12.07
C TYR A 103 14.06 3.73 12.40
N HIS A 104 13.12 3.77 11.46
CA HIS A 104 11.85 4.46 11.69
C HIS A 104 10.96 3.74 12.71
N ALA A 105 10.95 2.41 12.75
CA ALA A 105 10.27 1.66 13.80
C ALA A 105 10.82 1.98 15.20
N TRP A 106 12.14 2.07 15.34
CA TRP A 106 12.79 2.49 16.57
C TRP A 106 12.47 3.95 16.93
N LYS A 107 12.62 4.85 15.96
CA LYS A 107 12.45 6.29 16.15
C LYS A 107 11.06 6.67 16.64
N VAL A 108 10.01 6.04 16.08
CA VAL A 108 8.63 6.32 16.51
C VAL A 108 8.27 5.62 17.82
N GLY A 109 9.11 4.71 18.32
CA GLY A 109 8.83 3.92 19.52
C GLY A 109 7.82 2.80 19.27
N GLN A 110 7.88 2.16 18.10
CA GLN A 110 7.01 1.02 17.79
C GLN A 110 7.15 -0.07 18.86
N ARG A 111 6.02 -0.49 19.43
CA ARG A 111 5.98 -1.55 20.45
C ARG A 111 6.07 -2.93 19.81
N GLY A 112 6.55 -3.89 20.59
CA GLY A 112 6.66 -5.30 20.20
C GLY A 112 7.95 -5.62 19.45
N SER A 113 7.93 -6.70 18.67
CA SER A 113 9.05 -7.12 17.82
C SER A 113 8.90 -6.60 16.40
N VAL A 114 10.04 -6.36 15.74
CA VAL A 114 10.11 -6.09 14.30
C VAL A 114 11.02 -7.12 13.65
N THR A 115 10.51 -7.89 12.71
CA THR A 115 11.25 -8.98 12.07
C THR A 115 11.35 -8.78 10.56
N ARG A 116 12.58 -8.73 10.05
CA ARG A 116 12.85 -8.82 8.61
C ARG A 116 12.80 -10.28 8.17
N LEU A 117 11.98 -10.61 7.20
CA LEU A 117 11.97 -11.90 6.52
C LEU A 117 12.89 -11.80 5.28
N ALA A 118 14.07 -12.41 5.34
CA ALA A 118 15.07 -12.35 4.28
C ALA A 118 15.07 -13.67 3.48
N SER A 119 14.47 -13.65 2.29
CA SER A 119 14.23 -14.84 1.48
C SER A 119 15.29 -15.06 0.41
N GLY A 120 15.70 -16.32 0.24
CA GLY A 120 16.59 -16.75 -0.84
C GLY A 120 18.04 -16.29 -0.69
N CYS A 121 18.49 -15.97 0.53
CA CYS A 121 19.87 -15.63 0.78
C CYS A 121 20.77 -16.86 0.63
N LYS A 122 21.84 -16.74 -0.14
CA LYS A 122 22.94 -17.71 -0.13
C LYS A 122 23.69 -17.68 1.22
N PRO A 123 24.41 -18.74 1.63
CA PRO A 123 25.10 -18.78 2.92
C PRO A 123 26.01 -17.57 3.19
N GLU A 124 26.75 -17.10 2.18
CA GLU A 124 27.60 -15.91 2.28
C GLU A 124 26.78 -14.63 2.51
N GLN A 125 25.62 -14.51 1.85
CA GLN A 125 24.70 -13.38 2.04
C GLN A 125 24.04 -13.43 3.41
N GLN A 126 23.70 -14.62 3.92
CA GLN A 126 23.17 -14.76 5.27
C GLN A 126 24.19 -14.31 6.31
N ALA A 127 25.45 -14.73 6.17
CA ALA A 127 26.53 -14.31 7.06
C ALA A 127 26.76 -12.79 7.01
N GLU A 128 26.78 -12.21 5.81
CA GLU A 128 26.92 -10.76 5.63
C GLU A 128 25.74 -9.99 6.24
N GLN A 129 24.50 -10.42 5.96
CA GLN A 129 23.31 -9.76 6.49
C GLN A 129 23.17 -9.92 7.99
N GLN A 130 23.53 -11.08 8.55
CA GLN A 130 23.55 -11.29 9.99
C GLN A 130 24.57 -10.35 10.65
N LYS A 131 25.77 -10.23 10.06
CA LYS A 131 26.78 -9.29 10.54
C LYS A 131 26.27 -7.84 10.52
N VAL A 132 25.71 -7.39 9.40
CA VAL A 132 25.13 -6.04 9.29
C VAL A 132 24.00 -5.84 10.30
N PHE A 133 23.18 -6.87 10.50
CA PHE A 133 22.11 -6.85 11.49
C PHE A 133 22.65 -6.67 12.91
N ASP A 134 23.62 -7.48 13.31
CA ASP A 134 24.23 -7.45 14.64
C ASP A 134 24.94 -6.11 14.91
N GLU A 135 25.62 -5.57 13.90
CA GLU A 135 26.41 -4.34 14.03
C GLU A 135 25.55 -3.08 13.98
N ALA A 136 24.53 -3.02 13.12
CA ALA A 136 23.82 -1.77 12.82
C ALA A 136 22.34 -1.76 13.25
N ILE A 137 21.67 -2.90 13.34
CA ILE A 137 20.22 -3.00 13.61
C ILE A 137 19.94 -3.43 15.04
N ALA A 138 20.56 -4.51 15.53
CA ALA A 138 20.40 -5.02 16.89
C ALA A 138 20.68 -3.95 17.98
N PRO A 139 21.63 -3.00 17.80
CA PRO A 139 21.82 -1.91 18.76
C PRO A 139 20.68 -0.88 18.84
N LEU A 140 19.79 -0.83 17.83
CA LEU A 140 18.60 0.03 17.88
C LEU A 140 17.59 -0.51 18.90
N SER A 141 17.35 -1.81 18.89
CA SER A 141 16.39 -2.47 19.78
C SER A 141 16.67 -3.96 19.89
N LYS A 142 16.62 -4.49 21.11
CA LYS A 142 16.69 -5.95 21.38
C LYS A 142 15.51 -6.75 20.84
N ASN A 143 14.42 -6.07 20.46
CA ASN A 143 13.22 -6.70 19.89
C ASN A 143 13.24 -6.73 18.36
N PHE A 144 14.33 -6.32 17.74
CA PHE A 144 14.50 -6.46 16.30
C PHE A 144 15.10 -7.82 15.98
N HIS A 145 14.64 -8.41 14.88
CA HIS A 145 15.08 -9.73 14.45
C HIS A 145 15.25 -9.79 12.93
N ILE A 146 16.11 -10.69 12.47
CA ILE A 146 16.18 -11.14 11.09
C ILE A 146 15.86 -12.63 11.06
N HIS A 147 15.02 -13.03 10.12
CA HIS A 147 14.62 -14.41 9.92
C HIS A 147 14.89 -14.79 8.47
N PHE A 148 15.84 -15.72 8.25
CA PHE A 148 16.16 -16.22 6.93
C PHE A 148 15.18 -17.30 6.49
N THR A 149 14.78 -17.24 5.22
CA THR A 149 13.88 -18.24 4.63
C THR A 149 14.47 -18.82 3.34
N PRO A 150 14.01 -20.02 2.92
CA PRO A 150 14.21 -20.48 1.55
C PRO A 150 13.78 -19.44 0.52
N ASP A 151 14.24 -19.62 -0.71
CA ASP A 151 13.68 -18.91 -1.86
C ASP A 151 12.37 -19.59 -2.28
N PHE A 152 11.29 -18.83 -2.26
CA PHE A 152 9.96 -19.27 -2.66
C PHE A 152 9.54 -18.72 -4.02
N SER A 153 10.43 -18.04 -4.75
CA SER A 153 10.10 -17.47 -6.07
C SER A 153 9.76 -18.53 -7.12
N GLY A 154 10.05 -19.80 -6.85
CA GLY A 154 9.82 -20.90 -7.79
C GLY A 154 10.69 -20.78 -9.07
N PRO A 155 10.46 -21.66 -10.06
CA PRO A 155 11.27 -21.72 -11.28
C PRO A 155 11.15 -20.47 -12.15
N ASP A 156 9.99 -19.80 -12.14
CA ASP A 156 9.74 -18.58 -12.92
C ASP A 156 10.22 -17.30 -12.22
N ASN A 157 10.91 -17.43 -11.08
CA ASN A 157 11.46 -16.32 -10.29
C ASN A 157 10.40 -15.26 -9.91
N VAL A 158 9.24 -15.75 -9.46
CA VAL A 158 8.08 -14.97 -9.03
C VAL A 158 8.32 -14.40 -7.62
N LYS A 159 9.08 -13.31 -7.56
CA LYS A 159 9.62 -12.76 -6.29
C LYS A 159 8.57 -12.47 -5.21
N TYR A 160 7.34 -12.12 -5.59
CA TYR A 160 6.28 -11.79 -4.63
C TYR A 160 5.74 -13.00 -3.86
N PHE A 161 6.10 -14.24 -4.23
CA PHE A 161 5.79 -15.43 -3.43
C PHE A 161 6.54 -15.40 -2.09
N ASN A 162 7.70 -14.75 -2.02
CA ASN A 162 8.50 -14.72 -0.80
C ASN A 162 7.78 -14.08 0.40
N LYS A 163 6.80 -13.18 0.18
CA LYS A 163 6.06 -12.54 1.27
C LYS A 163 5.14 -13.51 2.02
N PRO A 164 4.13 -14.14 1.40
CA PRO A 164 3.28 -15.11 2.09
C PRO A 164 4.02 -16.35 2.59
N PHE A 165 4.90 -16.92 1.76
CA PHE A 165 5.62 -18.12 2.14
C PHE A 165 6.67 -17.85 3.21
N GLY A 166 7.34 -16.70 3.16
CA GLY A 166 8.26 -16.27 4.21
C GLY A 166 7.56 -16.01 5.53
N LEU A 167 6.37 -15.39 5.50
CA LEU A 167 5.53 -15.19 6.68
C LEU A 167 5.14 -16.52 7.31
N LEU A 168 4.56 -17.43 6.53
CA LEU A 168 4.16 -18.75 7.02
C LEU A 168 5.34 -19.54 7.59
N HIS A 169 6.50 -19.46 6.92
CA HIS A 169 7.73 -20.08 7.39
C HIS A 169 8.16 -19.50 8.75
N TRP A 170 8.17 -18.17 8.91
CA TRP A 170 8.50 -17.54 10.19
C TRP A 170 7.51 -17.91 11.29
N MET A 171 6.20 -17.90 11.03
CA MET A 171 5.19 -18.29 12.03
C MET A 171 5.37 -19.75 12.50
N LYS A 172 5.71 -20.66 11.59
CA LYS A 172 5.98 -22.06 11.93
C LYS A 172 7.28 -22.25 12.71
N ASN A 173 8.36 -21.59 12.28
CA ASN A 173 9.70 -21.86 12.80
C ASN A 173 10.09 -20.99 14.00
N SER A 174 9.58 -19.76 14.10
CA SER A 174 9.91 -18.82 15.17
C SER A 174 8.85 -18.76 16.25
N LEU A 175 7.56 -18.83 15.87
CA LEU A 175 6.46 -18.82 16.85
C LEU A 175 5.98 -20.24 17.20
N GLY A 176 6.30 -21.26 16.38
CA GLY A 176 5.94 -22.65 16.66
C GLY A 176 4.51 -23.03 16.28
N TYR A 177 3.87 -22.29 15.36
CA TYR A 177 2.54 -22.65 14.85
C TYR A 177 2.56 -24.00 14.09
N PRO A 178 1.48 -24.82 14.18
CA PRO A 178 0.27 -24.61 15.00
C PRO A 178 0.39 -25.14 16.44
N HIS A 179 1.54 -25.69 16.83
CA HIS A 179 1.70 -26.41 18.11
C HIS A 179 1.78 -25.49 19.34
N ASN A 180 2.14 -24.22 19.14
CA ASN A 180 2.26 -23.22 20.21
C ASN A 180 1.22 -22.08 20.09
N SER A 181 0.03 -22.40 19.58
CA SER A 181 -1.05 -21.45 19.34
C SER A 181 -1.51 -20.75 20.61
N GLU A 182 -1.59 -21.45 21.76
CA GLU A 182 -2.01 -20.86 23.04
C GLU A 182 -1.16 -19.66 23.49
N GLN A 183 0.10 -19.57 23.07
CA GLN A 183 0.99 -18.47 23.42
C GLN A 183 0.78 -17.22 22.57
N TYR A 184 0.49 -17.39 21.28
CA TYR A 184 0.57 -16.32 20.27
C TYR A 184 -0.76 -16.00 19.60
N ASP A 185 -1.82 -16.77 19.84
CA ASP A 185 -3.10 -16.61 19.14
C ASP A 185 -3.71 -15.22 19.34
N ASP A 186 -3.58 -14.65 20.53
CA ASP A 186 -4.10 -13.31 20.87
C ASP A 186 -3.12 -12.17 20.55
N ASP A 187 -1.86 -12.49 20.18
CA ASP A 187 -0.90 -11.46 19.77
C ASP A 187 -1.31 -10.85 18.42
N ILE A 188 -0.83 -9.65 18.11
CA ILE A 188 -1.18 -8.93 16.88
C ILE A 188 -0.01 -9.00 15.90
N ILE A 189 -0.24 -9.63 14.74
CA ILE A 189 0.73 -9.69 13.65
C ILE A 189 0.44 -8.58 12.65
N MET A 190 1.45 -7.77 12.34
CA MET A 190 1.37 -6.65 11.42
C MET A 190 2.30 -6.88 10.23
N ILE A 191 1.77 -7.01 9.00
CA ILE A 191 2.59 -7.17 7.79
C ILE A 191 2.72 -5.82 7.10
N LEU A 192 3.96 -5.40 6.82
CA LEU A 192 4.29 -4.21 6.05
C LEU A 192 5.24 -4.54 4.89
N ASP A 193 5.39 -3.59 3.96
CA ASP A 193 6.36 -3.67 2.88
C ASP A 193 7.69 -2.98 3.25
N PRO A 194 8.82 -3.41 2.67
CA PRO A 194 10.13 -2.85 2.99
C PRO A 194 10.30 -1.39 2.56
N ASP A 195 9.52 -0.92 1.58
CA ASP A 195 9.46 0.47 1.14
C ASP A 195 8.43 1.30 1.92
N MET A 196 8.09 0.86 3.13
CA MET A 196 7.30 1.62 4.09
C MET A 196 8.19 2.18 5.20
N MET A 197 7.85 3.38 5.69
CA MET A 197 8.42 3.91 6.92
C MET A 197 7.31 4.35 7.86
N LEU A 198 7.48 4.06 9.16
CA LEU A 198 6.53 4.51 10.18
C LEU A 198 6.69 6.02 10.43
N LEU A 199 5.56 6.72 10.44
CA LEU A 199 5.45 8.11 10.85
C LEU A 199 5.05 8.24 12.33
N LYS A 200 4.29 7.27 12.84
CA LYS A 200 3.90 7.11 14.25
C LYS A 200 3.70 5.62 14.57
N PRO A 201 3.65 5.21 15.86
CA PRO A 201 3.41 3.82 16.23
C PRO A 201 2.11 3.28 15.67
N LEU A 202 2.17 2.11 15.03
CA LEU A 202 1.01 1.33 14.66
C LEU A 202 0.56 0.49 15.85
N THR A 203 -0.75 0.44 16.07
CA THR A 203 -1.36 -0.26 17.22
C THR A 203 -2.48 -1.18 16.73
N HIS A 204 -3.24 -1.78 17.65
CA HIS A 204 -4.39 -2.62 17.32
C HIS A 204 -5.73 -1.99 17.74
N ILE A 205 -5.70 -0.82 18.40
CA ILE A 205 -6.89 -0.08 18.86
C ILE A 205 -6.84 1.30 18.24
N PHE A 206 -7.89 1.67 17.52
CA PHE A 206 -7.96 2.93 16.80
C PHE A 206 -9.09 3.80 17.33
N ASN A 207 -8.91 5.12 17.27
CA ASN A 207 -10.02 6.04 17.50
C ASN A 207 -10.80 6.19 16.18
N ILE A 208 -12.12 6.08 16.25
CA ILE A 208 -13.01 6.22 15.09
C ILE A 208 -12.84 7.57 14.39
N ASP A 209 -12.51 8.63 15.13
CA ASP A 209 -12.36 9.99 14.59
C ASP A 209 -10.97 10.28 14.00
N GLN A 210 -9.98 9.41 14.27
CA GLN A 210 -8.59 9.60 13.83
C GLN A 210 -8.23 8.78 12.58
N VAL A 211 -9.11 7.87 12.17
CA VAL A 211 -8.90 6.96 11.04
C VAL A 211 -10.06 7.10 10.07
N TYR A 212 -9.75 7.29 8.79
CA TYR A 212 -10.75 7.31 7.73
C TYR A 212 -11.04 5.90 7.28
N TRP A 213 -12.12 5.35 7.84
CA TRP A 213 -12.63 4.04 7.48
C TRP A 213 -13.36 4.06 6.14
N VAL A 214 -13.11 3.05 5.31
CA VAL A 214 -13.88 2.84 4.06
C VAL A 214 -15.34 2.61 4.37
N THR A 215 -15.59 1.92 5.48
CA THR A 215 -16.92 1.56 5.96
C THR A 215 -17.00 1.85 7.44
N GLN A 216 -18.14 2.37 7.90
CA GLN A 216 -18.36 2.55 9.33
C GLN A 216 -18.07 1.25 10.07
N PRO A 217 -17.20 1.26 11.10
CA PRO A 217 -16.87 0.05 11.81
C PRO A 217 -18.11 -0.63 12.39
N ILE A 218 -18.24 -1.94 12.16
CA ILE A 218 -19.38 -2.72 12.63
C ILE A 218 -19.45 -2.55 14.15
N ASN A 219 -20.60 -2.12 14.69
CA ASN A 219 -20.81 -1.86 16.12
C ASN A 219 -19.73 -0.97 16.77
N ASN A 220 -19.14 -0.03 16.03
CA ASN A 220 -18.03 0.83 16.48
C ASN A 220 -16.79 0.04 16.96
N ILE A 221 -16.58 -1.18 16.46
CA ILE A 221 -15.40 -1.98 16.79
C ILE A 221 -14.20 -1.40 16.05
N THR A 222 -13.33 -0.72 16.79
CA THR A 222 -12.09 -0.13 16.27
C THR A 222 -10.84 -0.87 16.75
N THR A 223 -11.02 -2.12 17.18
CA THR A 223 -9.96 -2.98 17.71
C THR A 223 -9.81 -4.25 16.86
N VAL A 224 -8.59 -4.57 16.48
CA VAL A 224 -8.26 -5.84 15.81
C VAL A 224 -8.53 -7.00 16.77
N ARG A 225 -9.27 -8.01 16.30
CA ARG A 225 -9.67 -9.19 17.09
C ARG A 225 -9.96 -10.37 16.16
N HIS A 226 -10.05 -11.56 16.74
CA HIS A 226 -10.35 -12.80 16.00
C HIS A 226 -11.57 -12.65 15.09
N GLY A 227 -11.41 -13.01 13.81
CA GLY A 227 -12.39 -12.90 12.72
C GLY A 227 -12.54 -11.51 12.11
N TYR A 228 -11.88 -10.48 12.64
CA TYR A 228 -12.01 -9.08 12.22
C TYR A 228 -10.63 -8.44 12.00
N PRO A 229 -9.89 -8.85 10.95
CA PRO A 229 -8.62 -8.24 10.59
C PRO A 229 -8.82 -6.82 10.04
N PHE A 230 -7.79 -5.99 10.17
CA PHE A 230 -7.77 -4.60 9.69
C PHE A 230 -6.71 -4.47 8.62
N ALA A 231 -6.95 -3.64 7.61
CA ALA A 231 -5.94 -3.36 6.60
C ALA A 231 -6.11 -1.98 5.98
N GLN A 232 -5.07 -1.52 5.29
CA GLN A 232 -5.20 -0.40 4.37
C GLN A 232 -6.05 -0.80 3.16
N LEU A 233 -6.91 0.10 2.69
CA LEU A 233 -7.57 -0.02 1.39
C LEU A 233 -6.55 0.11 0.26
N TYR A 234 -6.57 -0.83 -0.67
CA TYR A 234 -5.77 -0.77 -1.89
C TYR A 234 -6.65 -0.63 -3.13
N GLY A 235 -6.23 0.17 -4.10
CA GLY A 235 -7.07 0.72 -5.18
C GLY A 235 -7.53 -0.24 -6.29
N PHE A 236 -7.68 -1.55 -6.03
CA PHE A 236 -8.14 -2.53 -7.02
C PHE A 236 -9.60 -3.00 -6.83
N ALA A 237 -10.32 -2.52 -5.82
CA ALA A 237 -11.75 -2.79 -5.63
C ALA A 237 -12.11 -4.28 -5.75
N GLU A 238 -13.14 -4.65 -6.52
CA GLU A 238 -13.57 -6.05 -6.72
C GLU A 238 -12.68 -6.88 -7.66
N GLN A 239 -11.59 -6.32 -8.20
CA GLN A 239 -10.79 -6.97 -9.25
C GLN A 239 -10.20 -8.31 -8.81
N TRP A 240 -9.91 -8.47 -7.51
CA TRP A 240 -9.48 -9.74 -6.94
C TRP A 240 -10.48 -10.88 -7.22
N LYS A 241 -11.76 -10.56 -7.37
CA LYS A 241 -12.83 -11.51 -7.70
C LYS A 241 -13.10 -11.55 -9.20
N THR A 242 -13.25 -10.38 -9.85
CA THR A 242 -13.70 -10.32 -11.25
C THR A 242 -12.64 -10.80 -12.23
N CYS A 243 -11.35 -10.55 -11.97
CA CYS A 243 -10.25 -11.01 -12.83
C CYS A 243 -10.08 -12.54 -12.77
N LEU A 244 -10.55 -13.20 -11.71
CA LEU A 244 -10.45 -14.65 -11.53
C LEU A 244 -11.76 -15.38 -11.83
N ARG A 245 -12.83 -14.67 -12.26
CA ARG A 245 -14.20 -15.21 -12.34
C ARG A 245 -14.29 -16.52 -13.12
N GLU A 246 -13.62 -16.62 -14.27
CA GLU A 246 -13.68 -17.80 -15.14
C GLU A 246 -12.94 -19.01 -14.57
N ASN A 247 -12.01 -18.79 -13.64
CA ASN A 247 -11.16 -19.83 -13.05
C ASN A 247 -11.32 -19.93 -11.54
N MET A 248 -12.36 -19.32 -10.97
CA MET A 248 -12.53 -19.22 -9.52
C MET A 248 -12.57 -20.62 -8.87
N THR A 249 -13.35 -21.53 -9.44
CA THR A 249 -13.45 -22.92 -8.97
C THR A 249 -12.10 -23.66 -9.02
N TYR A 250 -11.25 -23.37 -10.00
CA TYR A 250 -9.90 -23.94 -10.06
C TYR A 250 -9.02 -23.42 -8.92
N VAL A 251 -9.10 -22.12 -8.64
CA VAL A 251 -8.26 -21.47 -7.64
C VAL A 251 -8.67 -21.87 -6.22
N VAL A 252 -9.96 -21.83 -5.90
CA VAL A 252 -10.44 -21.97 -4.50
C VAL A 252 -11.26 -23.23 -4.22
N GLY A 253 -11.60 -24.01 -5.26
CA GLY A 253 -12.53 -25.14 -5.14
C GLY A 253 -13.99 -24.72 -5.21
N ALA A 254 -14.86 -25.68 -5.58
CA ALA A 254 -16.28 -25.44 -5.88
C ALA A 254 -17.13 -25.04 -4.67
N ASP A 255 -16.68 -25.36 -3.45
CA ASP A 255 -17.42 -25.10 -2.22
C ASP A 255 -16.85 -23.90 -1.43
N SER A 256 -15.92 -23.15 -2.02
CA SER A 256 -15.31 -22.00 -1.34
C SER A 256 -16.32 -20.87 -1.09
N PRO A 257 -16.44 -20.36 0.15
CA PRO A 257 -17.28 -19.19 0.47
C PRO A 257 -16.95 -17.94 -0.34
N SER A 258 -15.71 -17.81 -0.85
CA SER A 258 -15.32 -16.67 -1.68
C SER A 258 -16.10 -16.56 -2.99
N GLN A 259 -16.70 -17.66 -3.47
CA GLN A 259 -17.56 -17.65 -4.66
C GLN A 259 -18.88 -16.91 -4.42
N ASP A 260 -19.41 -16.96 -3.19
CA ASP A 260 -20.71 -16.38 -2.84
C ASP A 260 -20.64 -14.91 -2.43
N VAL A 261 -19.44 -14.37 -2.20
CA VAL A 261 -19.24 -12.95 -1.86
C VAL A 261 -19.81 -12.07 -2.97
N SER A 262 -20.74 -11.17 -2.63
CA SER A 262 -21.32 -10.23 -3.59
C SER A 262 -20.25 -9.29 -4.17
N ILE A 263 -20.44 -8.73 -5.37
CA ILE A 263 -19.48 -7.75 -5.93
C ILE A 263 -19.35 -6.51 -5.03
N VAL A 264 -20.44 -6.12 -4.38
CA VAL A 264 -20.43 -4.99 -3.43
C VAL A 264 -19.56 -5.29 -2.23
N ASP A 265 -19.74 -6.45 -1.59
CA ASP A 265 -18.91 -6.86 -0.45
C ASP A 265 -17.46 -7.10 -0.87
N ALA A 266 -17.26 -7.60 -2.10
CA ALA A 266 -15.94 -7.82 -2.66
C ALA A 266 -15.14 -6.53 -2.78
N ALA A 267 -15.75 -5.44 -3.27
CA ALA A 267 -15.11 -4.14 -3.33
C ALA A 267 -14.97 -3.46 -1.96
N LYS A 268 -15.80 -3.85 -0.98
CA LYS A 268 -15.94 -3.15 0.28
C LYS A 268 -15.02 -3.66 1.40
N TYR A 269 -14.81 -4.97 1.49
CA TYR A 269 -14.13 -5.59 2.65
C TYR A 269 -12.85 -6.34 2.34
N TYR A 270 -12.56 -6.59 1.06
CA TYR A 270 -11.47 -7.48 0.66
C TYR A 270 -10.33 -6.83 -0.14
N PRO A 271 -10.39 -5.60 -0.70
CA PRO A 271 -9.23 -5.00 -1.35
C PRO A 271 -8.21 -4.49 -0.32
N ALA A 272 -7.66 -5.43 0.45
CA ALA A 272 -6.71 -5.19 1.52
C ALA A 272 -5.29 -5.06 0.94
N GLY A 273 -4.57 -4.07 1.47
CA GLY A 273 -3.15 -3.84 1.26
C GLY A 273 -2.43 -3.61 2.59
N PRO A 274 -1.09 -3.59 2.60
CA PRO A 274 -0.34 -3.30 3.81
C PRO A 274 -0.53 -1.84 4.28
N PRO A 275 -0.49 -1.58 5.60
CA PRO A 275 -0.32 -2.54 6.68
C PRO A 275 -1.53 -3.48 6.84
N TYR A 276 -1.26 -4.77 6.96
CA TYR A 276 -2.25 -5.80 7.32
C TYR A 276 -2.13 -6.09 8.81
N LEU A 277 -3.23 -6.16 9.55
CA LEU A 277 -3.26 -6.43 10.97
C LEU A 277 -4.27 -7.54 11.28
N ALA A 278 -3.83 -8.60 11.92
CA ALA A 278 -4.71 -9.67 12.39
C ALA A 278 -4.16 -10.26 13.70
N THR A 279 -4.99 -11.01 14.42
CA THR A 279 -4.51 -11.83 15.54
C THR A 279 -3.56 -12.91 15.04
N GLY A 280 -2.72 -13.47 15.91
CA GLY A 280 -1.78 -14.54 15.55
C GLY A 280 -2.49 -15.73 14.91
N ARG A 281 -3.63 -16.13 15.48
CA ARG A 281 -4.47 -17.21 14.96
C ARG A 281 -4.96 -16.92 13.54
N ASP A 282 -5.55 -15.75 13.34
CA ASP A 282 -6.12 -15.37 12.04
C ASP A 282 -5.02 -15.20 11.00
N MET A 283 -3.91 -14.57 11.38
CA MET A 283 -2.77 -14.38 10.48
C MET A 283 -2.17 -15.71 10.04
N PHE A 284 -2.05 -16.69 10.94
CA PHE A 284 -1.54 -18.02 10.57
C PHE A 284 -2.47 -18.71 9.58
N THR A 285 -3.78 -18.62 9.80
CA THR A 285 -4.80 -19.20 8.93
C THR A 285 -4.81 -18.51 7.56
N LEU A 286 -4.79 -17.18 7.55
CA LEU A 286 -4.66 -16.36 6.34
C LEU A 286 -3.38 -16.69 5.58
N ALA A 287 -2.21 -16.71 6.23
CA ALA A 287 -0.94 -17.03 5.59
C ALA A 287 -0.93 -18.44 4.99
N SER A 288 -1.51 -19.42 5.70
CA SER A 288 -1.65 -20.79 5.21
C SER A 288 -2.48 -20.83 3.93
N GLN A 289 -3.68 -20.25 3.95
CA GLN A 289 -4.58 -20.24 2.79
C GLN A 289 -4.01 -19.40 1.63
N TRP A 290 -3.35 -18.30 1.94
CA TRP A 290 -2.71 -17.41 0.98
C TRP A 290 -1.61 -18.15 0.21
N THR A 291 -0.74 -18.89 0.91
CA THR A 291 0.28 -19.71 0.24
C THR A 291 -0.30 -20.84 -0.61
N GLU A 292 -1.49 -21.34 -0.26
CA GLU A 292 -2.17 -22.37 -1.04
C GLU A 292 -2.75 -21.82 -2.34
N PHE A 293 -3.38 -20.65 -2.28
CA PHE A 293 -4.06 -20.04 -3.44
C PHE A 293 -3.12 -19.33 -4.41
N LEU A 294 -2.05 -18.71 -3.89
CA LEU A 294 -1.19 -17.84 -4.70
C LEU A 294 -0.63 -18.50 -5.97
N PRO A 295 -0.10 -19.74 -5.96
CA PRO A 295 0.36 -20.38 -7.19
C PRO A 295 -0.72 -20.46 -8.28
N ARG A 296 -1.94 -20.85 -7.92
CA ARG A 296 -3.08 -20.97 -8.85
C ARG A 296 -3.59 -19.60 -9.31
N VAL A 297 -3.59 -18.60 -8.42
CA VAL A 297 -3.90 -17.22 -8.81
C VAL A 297 -2.89 -16.72 -9.83
N HIS A 298 -1.60 -16.94 -9.61
CA HIS A 298 -0.55 -16.50 -10.52
C HIS A 298 -0.64 -17.17 -11.90
N GLU A 299 -0.97 -18.46 -11.96
CA GLU A 299 -1.17 -19.17 -13.23
C GLU A 299 -2.28 -18.53 -14.09
N VAL A 300 -3.36 -18.05 -13.46
CA VAL A 300 -4.51 -17.45 -14.14
C VAL A 300 -4.33 -15.95 -14.36
N PHE A 301 -3.67 -15.28 -13.42
CA PHE A 301 -3.50 -13.83 -13.37
C PHE A 301 -2.02 -13.53 -13.03
N PRO A 302 -1.10 -13.63 -14.00
CA PRO A 302 0.35 -13.47 -13.80
C PRO A 302 0.79 -12.00 -13.69
N GLU A 303 -0.12 -11.12 -13.26
CA GLU A 303 0.14 -9.69 -13.13
C GLU A 303 0.84 -9.37 -11.80
N PHE A 304 1.46 -8.20 -11.72
CA PHE A 304 2.22 -7.74 -10.55
C PHE A 304 1.45 -7.83 -9.21
N MET A 305 0.12 -7.79 -9.24
CA MET A 305 -0.74 -7.79 -8.05
C MET A 305 -1.33 -9.17 -7.70
N ALA A 306 -0.89 -10.25 -8.34
CA ALA A 306 -1.37 -11.62 -8.06
C ALA A 306 -1.30 -11.99 -6.57
N GLU A 307 -0.25 -11.55 -5.87
CA GLU A 307 -0.08 -11.77 -4.44
C GLU A 307 -1.20 -11.14 -3.59
N MET A 308 -1.55 -9.88 -3.84
CA MET A 308 -2.66 -9.21 -3.13
C MET A 308 -4.03 -9.78 -3.51
N HIS A 309 -4.20 -10.23 -4.76
CA HIS A 309 -5.43 -10.89 -5.19
C HIS A 309 -5.61 -12.22 -4.45
N ALA A 310 -4.54 -13.00 -4.30
CA ALA A 310 -4.55 -14.23 -3.53
C ALA A 310 -4.81 -13.99 -2.03
N TYR A 311 -4.29 -12.90 -1.46
CA TYR A 311 -4.61 -12.52 -0.07
C TYR A 311 -6.11 -12.25 0.12
N SER A 312 -6.66 -11.38 -0.74
CA SER A 312 -8.07 -10.99 -0.72
C SER A 312 -8.98 -12.22 -0.86
N LEU A 313 -8.58 -13.15 -1.72
CA LEU A 313 -9.28 -14.40 -1.96
C LEU A 313 -9.20 -15.37 -0.78
N ALA A 314 -8.03 -15.47 -0.13
CA ALA A 314 -7.86 -16.23 1.11
C ALA A 314 -8.73 -15.68 2.23
N ALA A 315 -8.74 -14.36 2.43
CA ALA A 315 -9.61 -13.71 3.41
C ALA A 315 -11.10 -13.95 3.13
N ALA A 316 -11.52 -13.88 1.86
CA ALA A 316 -12.89 -14.18 1.46
C ALA A 316 -13.27 -15.66 1.68
N HIS A 317 -12.35 -16.59 1.39
CA HIS A 317 -12.55 -18.02 1.63
C HIS A 317 -12.72 -18.33 3.12
N LEU A 318 -11.90 -17.69 3.96
CA LEU A 318 -11.94 -17.82 5.42
C LEU A 318 -13.05 -17.00 6.08
N GLN A 319 -13.88 -16.30 5.28
CA GLN A 319 -14.95 -15.43 5.77
C GLN A 319 -14.46 -14.38 6.78
N MET A 320 -13.28 -13.80 6.51
CA MET A 320 -12.65 -12.74 7.31
C MET A 320 -12.77 -11.39 6.59
N PRO A 321 -13.96 -10.74 6.59
CA PRO A 321 -14.10 -9.41 6.02
C PRO A 321 -13.21 -8.45 6.79
N HIS A 322 -12.38 -7.67 6.08
CA HIS A 322 -11.51 -6.71 6.75
C HIS A 322 -12.28 -5.44 7.10
N GLN A 323 -11.93 -4.85 8.24
CA GLN A 323 -12.16 -3.43 8.47
C GLN A 323 -11.08 -2.63 7.73
N LEU A 324 -11.45 -2.02 6.61
CA LEU A 324 -10.52 -1.28 5.77
C LEU A 324 -10.46 0.21 6.17
N ALA A 325 -9.23 0.73 6.25
CA ALA A 325 -8.95 2.14 6.40
C ALA A 325 -8.29 2.70 5.14
N SER A 326 -8.68 3.90 4.72
CA SER A 326 -7.97 4.66 3.68
C SER A 326 -6.78 5.44 4.24
N SER A 327 -6.76 5.73 5.55
CA SER A 327 -5.76 6.61 6.17
C SER A 327 -4.65 5.92 6.95
N PHE A 328 -4.45 4.60 6.80
CA PHE A 328 -3.29 3.96 7.44
C PHE A 328 -1.99 4.38 6.78
N MET A 329 -2.00 4.61 5.46
CA MET A 329 -0.85 5.09 4.71
C MET A 329 -1.17 6.22 3.73
N VAL A 330 -0.08 6.80 3.23
CA VAL A 330 -0.02 7.58 2.00
C VAL A 330 1.11 7.04 1.11
N SER A 331 0.94 7.10 -0.20
CA SER A 331 1.87 6.58 -1.20
C SER A 331 1.74 7.34 -2.54
N ASP A 332 0.57 7.32 -3.16
CA ASP A 332 0.28 7.87 -4.48
C ASP A 332 -0.49 9.17 -4.35
N VAL A 333 0.17 10.27 -4.72
CA VAL A 333 -0.36 11.63 -4.70
C VAL A 333 -1.62 11.78 -5.57
N GLY A 334 -1.86 10.87 -6.52
CA GLY A 334 -3.09 10.82 -7.32
C GLY A 334 -4.24 10.01 -6.70
N ALA A 335 -3.99 9.23 -5.65
CA ALA A 335 -4.96 8.30 -5.04
C ALA A 335 -5.87 8.99 -4.01
N GLN A 336 -6.45 10.12 -4.40
CA GLN A 336 -7.34 10.90 -3.54
C GLN A 336 -8.53 10.07 -3.08
N ARG A 337 -8.85 10.16 -1.77
CA ARG A 337 -9.90 9.39 -1.08
C ARG A 337 -9.65 7.88 -0.94
N LEU A 338 -8.57 7.36 -1.52
CA LEU A 338 -8.09 5.99 -1.27
C LEU A 338 -6.97 5.97 -0.23
N GLU A 339 -6.27 7.08 -0.08
CA GLU A 339 -5.16 7.28 0.85
C GLU A 339 -5.38 8.50 1.75
N GLY A 340 -4.73 8.51 2.92
CA GLY A 340 -4.92 9.51 3.96
C GLY A 340 -4.22 10.84 3.70
N TRP A 341 -4.38 11.44 2.52
CA TRP A 341 -3.72 12.70 2.15
C TRP A 341 -4.36 13.97 2.72
N ASP A 342 -5.56 13.88 3.30
CA ASP A 342 -6.34 15.05 3.74
C ASP A 342 -5.67 15.83 4.88
N PHE A 343 -4.71 15.24 5.60
CA PHE A 343 -3.91 15.97 6.60
C PHE A 343 -3.09 17.13 6.01
N LEU A 344 -3.01 17.22 4.68
CA LEU A 344 -2.36 18.30 3.94
C LEU A 344 -3.34 19.30 3.31
N GLU A 345 -4.65 19.16 3.50
CA GLU A 345 -5.66 19.99 2.81
C GLU A 345 -5.49 21.49 3.11
N ASP A 346 -5.18 21.83 4.36
CA ASP A 346 -4.98 23.22 4.81
C ASP A 346 -3.52 23.70 4.72
N VAL A 347 -2.62 22.90 4.13
CA VAL A 347 -1.19 23.24 4.06
C VAL A 347 -0.92 24.11 2.84
N GLU A 348 -0.39 25.30 3.07
CA GLU A 348 0.03 26.19 1.98
C GLU A 348 1.24 25.62 1.23
N ARG A 349 1.32 25.91 -0.08
CA ARG A 349 2.45 25.50 -0.94
C ARG A 349 3.82 25.83 -0.38
N LYS A 350 3.97 27.00 0.26
CA LYS A 350 5.26 27.45 0.82
C LYS A 350 5.69 26.60 2.03
N ASP A 351 4.75 25.91 2.65
CA ASP A 351 4.91 25.13 3.89
C ASP A 351 4.88 23.63 3.64
N ALA A 352 4.73 23.18 2.38
CA ALA A 352 4.68 21.76 2.02
C ALA A 352 5.91 20.96 2.50
N CYS A 353 7.09 21.59 2.52
CA CYS A 353 8.32 20.99 3.06
C CYS A 353 8.64 21.39 4.51
N GLY A 354 7.66 21.97 5.19
CA GLY A 354 7.73 22.35 6.59
C GLY A 354 7.94 21.14 7.50
N ALA A 355 8.59 21.35 8.63
CA ALA A 355 8.81 20.28 9.61
C ALA A 355 7.49 19.94 10.33
N ASN A 356 7.24 18.64 10.50
CA ASN A 356 6.26 18.09 11.45
C ASN A 356 4.79 18.42 11.19
N VAL A 357 4.39 18.62 9.93
CA VAL A 357 2.97 18.78 9.55
C VAL A 357 2.14 17.59 10.05
N GLU A 358 2.69 16.38 9.95
CA GLU A 358 2.08 15.15 10.43
C GLU A 358 2.00 15.03 11.96
N ALA A 359 2.88 15.72 12.71
CA ALA A 359 2.92 15.58 14.17
C ALA A 359 1.80 16.35 14.87
N VAL A 360 1.24 17.36 14.19
CA VAL A 360 0.17 18.21 14.72
C VAL A 360 -1.21 17.80 14.21
N HIS A 361 -1.29 17.00 13.14
CA HIS A 361 -2.56 16.60 12.56
C HIS A 361 -3.05 15.26 13.13
N PRO A 362 -4.21 15.20 13.81
CA PRO A 362 -4.71 13.98 14.44
C PRO A 362 -4.91 12.82 13.44
N ASN A 363 -5.29 13.14 12.21
CA ASN A 363 -5.55 12.18 11.13
C ASN A 363 -4.35 11.92 10.22
N ALA A 364 -3.14 12.34 10.61
CA ALA A 364 -1.94 12.00 9.84
C ALA A 364 -1.80 10.47 9.69
N PRO A 365 -1.28 9.97 8.56
CA PRO A 365 -1.14 8.54 8.33
C PRO A 365 -0.14 7.91 9.31
N PHE A 366 -0.26 6.59 9.52
CA PHE A 366 0.70 5.83 10.32
C PHE A 366 1.98 5.52 9.54
N VAL A 367 1.82 5.34 8.23
CA VAL A 367 2.86 4.83 7.33
C VAL A 367 3.01 5.76 6.13
N PHE A 368 4.24 6.01 5.71
CA PHE A 368 4.53 6.52 4.37
C PHE A 368 5.09 5.38 3.52
N HIS A 369 4.35 4.95 2.50
CA HIS A 369 4.75 3.94 1.53
C HIS A 369 5.40 4.63 0.33
N TYR A 370 6.73 4.68 0.31
CA TYR A 370 7.49 5.40 -0.71
C TYR A 370 7.72 4.55 -1.97
N CYS A 371 6.68 3.83 -2.40
CA CYS A 371 6.72 3.02 -3.61
C CYS A 371 6.70 3.86 -4.91
N GLN A 372 6.21 5.09 -4.81
CA GLN A 372 6.06 6.04 -5.92
C GLN A 372 7.31 6.90 -6.12
N ARG A 373 7.20 7.77 -7.13
CA ARG A 373 8.18 8.82 -7.46
C ARG A 373 7.61 10.17 -7.06
N TYR A 374 8.39 11.00 -6.38
CA TYR A 374 7.96 12.34 -5.97
C TYR A 374 8.89 13.38 -6.57
N ALA A 375 8.33 14.48 -7.09
CA ALA A 375 9.10 15.53 -7.72
C ALA A 375 8.43 16.89 -7.55
N VAL A 376 9.21 17.96 -7.51
CA VAL A 376 8.74 19.35 -7.62
C VAL A 376 9.84 20.17 -8.27
N GLY A 377 9.55 20.79 -9.41
CA GLY A 377 10.55 21.43 -10.25
C GLY A 377 11.62 20.42 -10.68
N LYS A 378 12.88 20.73 -10.32
CA LYS A 378 14.04 19.87 -10.56
C LYS A 378 14.35 18.89 -9.42
N TRP A 379 13.60 18.96 -8.34
CA TRP A 379 13.82 18.10 -7.19
C TRP A 379 13.04 16.82 -7.40
N PHE A 380 13.67 15.71 -7.10
CA PHE A 380 13.14 14.38 -7.34
C PHE A 380 13.63 13.44 -6.25
N VAL A 381 12.82 12.47 -5.88
CA VAL A 381 13.25 11.31 -5.11
C VAL A 381 12.45 10.08 -5.54
N GLY A 382 13.12 8.94 -5.57
CA GLY A 382 12.48 7.66 -5.86
C GLY A 382 13.42 6.51 -5.50
N LYS A 383 12.87 5.47 -4.86
CA LYS A 383 13.66 4.37 -4.28
C LYS A 383 14.63 3.70 -5.26
N TYR A 384 14.24 3.53 -6.53
CA TYR A 384 15.07 2.89 -7.57
C TYR A 384 16.22 3.76 -8.09
N LYS A 385 16.31 5.02 -7.64
CA LYS A 385 17.39 5.94 -8.03
C LYS A 385 18.39 6.15 -6.90
N LEU A 386 18.11 5.68 -5.69
CA LEU A 386 19.05 5.74 -4.58
C LEU A 386 20.20 4.77 -4.85
N ARG A 387 21.42 5.27 -4.69
CA ARG A 387 22.62 4.45 -4.76
C ARG A 387 22.58 3.36 -3.69
N GLU A 388 23.06 2.17 -4.03
CA GLU A 388 23.00 1.00 -3.15
C GLU A 388 23.92 1.12 -1.92
N ASP A 389 24.96 1.93 -2.02
CA ASP A 389 25.94 2.23 -0.98
C ASP A 389 25.61 3.50 -0.17
N PHE A 390 24.37 4.00 -0.22
CA PHE A 390 23.98 5.27 0.44
C PHE A 390 24.23 5.24 1.97
N PHE A 391 24.06 4.08 2.61
CA PHE A 391 24.37 3.88 4.02
C PHE A 391 25.80 3.35 4.23
N THR A 392 26.79 4.09 3.72
CA THR A 392 28.23 3.86 3.95
C THR A 392 28.87 5.12 4.52
N CYS A 393 30.15 5.06 4.90
CA CYS A 393 30.82 6.23 5.47
C CYS A 393 31.11 7.31 4.41
N GLU A 394 31.43 6.87 3.20
CA GLU A 394 31.95 7.68 2.11
C GLU A 394 30.83 8.35 1.28
N ALA A 395 29.66 7.71 1.18
CA ALA A 395 28.55 8.23 0.39
C ALA A 395 28.09 9.62 0.89
N PRO A 396 27.97 10.64 0.03
CA PRO A 396 27.42 11.93 0.43
C PRO A 396 25.93 11.82 0.79
N LEU A 397 25.42 12.79 1.56
CA LEU A 397 24.01 12.94 1.83
C LEU A 397 23.29 13.57 0.62
N LEU A 398 21.97 13.36 0.54
CA LEU A 398 21.12 14.01 -0.45
C LEU A 398 21.07 15.51 -0.21
N ARG A 399 21.12 16.28 -1.29
CA ARG A 399 20.87 17.71 -1.26
C ARG A 399 19.40 17.96 -0.93
N GLU A 400 19.16 18.88 -0.02
CA GLU A 400 17.81 19.25 0.40
C GLU A 400 17.24 20.34 -0.51
N PRO A 401 15.96 20.25 -0.90
CA PRO A 401 15.26 21.32 -1.61
C PRO A 401 15.07 22.55 -0.71
N PRO A 402 14.87 23.76 -1.29
CA PRO A 402 14.36 24.90 -0.55
C PRO A 402 13.03 24.56 0.15
N LYS A 403 12.82 25.07 1.36
CA LYS A 403 11.60 24.76 2.14
C LYS A 403 10.30 25.24 1.46
N ASP A 404 10.40 26.25 0.61
CA ASP A 404 9.33 26.81 -0.20
C ASP A 404 9.30 26.25 -1.65
N VAL A 405 9.93 25.09 -1.92
CA VAL A 405 10.04 24.52 -3.28
C VAL A 405 8.69 24.40 -4.00
N SER A 406 7.62 24.02 -3.31
CA SER A 406 6.27 23.91 -3.89
C SER A 406 5.59 25.26 -4.16
N ALA A 407 6.10 26.36 -3.60
CA ALA A 407 5.69 27.72 -3.99
C ALA A 407 6.52 28.25 -5.18
N ARG A 408 7.75 27.76 -5.38
CA ARG A 408 8.66 28.21 -6.45
C ARG A 408 8.36 27.60 -7.81
N TYR A 409 7.81 26.39 -7.83
CA TYR A 409 7.53 25.65 -9.06
C TYR A 409 6.06 25.24 -9.09
N ASN A 410 5.50 25.08 -10.28
CA ASN A 410 4.18 24.50 -10.55
C ASN A 410 4.26 23.30 -11.51
N TRP A 411 5.48 22.88 -11.85
CA TRP A 411 5.83 21.81 -12.77
C TRP A 411 6.81 20.83 -12.10
N TRP A 412 7.11 19.70 -12.76
CA TRP A 412 8.16 18.77 -12.32
C TRP A 412 8.83 18.06 -13.50
N ILE A 413 9.98 17.43 -13.24
CA ILE A 413 10.69 16.58 -14.20
C ILE A 413 11.19 15.30 -13.54
N PHE A 414 11.18 14.18 -14.27
CA PHE A 414 11.72 12.91 -13.83
C PHE A 414 13.08 12.60 -14.49
N PRO A 415 14.05 11.98 -13.79
CA PRO A 415 15.43 11.82 -14.25
C PRO A 415 15.64 10.59 -15.17
N ASN A 416 14.93 10.48 -16.29
CA ASN A 416 15.19 9.39 -17.26
C ASN A 416 15.37 9.92 -18.69
N GLU A 417 16.34 9.35 -19.44
CA GLU A 417 16.75 9.84 -20.77
C GLU A 417 15.61 9.85 -21.80
N LYS A 418 14.62 8.96 -21.68
CA LYS A 418 13.43 8.94 -22.55
C LYS A 418 12.39 10.01 -22.19
N GLU A 419 12.22 10.30 -20.90
CA GLU A 419 11.30 11.33 -20.38
C GLU A 419 11.90 12.75 -20.54
N MET A 420 13.24 12.89 -20.52
CA MET A 420 13.92 14.15 -20.87
C MET A 420 13.76 14.51 -22.36
N GLN A 421 13.63 13.52 -23.25
CA GLN A 421 13.40 13.73 -24.70
C GLN A 421 11.94 14.05 -25.05
N ASN A 422 10.98 13.64 -24.21
CA ASN A 422 9.55 13.88 -24.37
C ASN A 422 9.01 14.77 -23.24
N TYR A 423 9.77 15.81 -22.87
CA TYR A 423 9.37 16.71 -21.80
C TYR A 423 8.07 17.42 -22.16
N THR A 424 7.01 17.06 -21.46
CA THR A 424 5.81 17.88 -21.34
C THR A 424 5.82 18.39 -19.91
N GLU A 425 5.92 19.71 -19.73
CA GLU A 425 5.60 20.33 -18.45
C GLU A 425 4.23 19.81 -18.02
N LYS A 426 4.20 18.98 -16.98
CA LYS A 426 2.95 18.63 -16.34
C LYS A 426 2.71 19.69 -15.29
N GLU A 427 1.67 20.49 -15.48
CA GLU A 427 1.20 21.40 -14.44
C GLU A 427 0.49 20.59 -13.36
N TYR A 428 0.86 20.84 -12.10
CA TYR A 428 0.17 20.22 -10.97
C TYR A 428 -1.22 20.81 -10.77
N ARG A 429 -2.17 19.97 -10.35
CA ARG A 429 -3.32 20.50 -9.60
C ARG A 429 -2.83 21.08 -8.26
N GLN A 430 -3.51 22.12 -7.77
CA GLN A 430 -3.08 22.85 -6.56
C GLN A 430 -2.82 21.97 -5.34
N HIS A 431 -3.56 20.89 -5.14
CA HIS A 431 -3.37 19.95 -4.02
C HIS A 431 -2.23 18.94 -4.28
N GLU A 432 -2.05 18.49 -5.53
CA GLU A 432 -1.03 17.49 -5.88
C GLU A 432 0.39 18.02 -5.61
N ILE A 433 0.63 19.32 -5.81
CA ILE A 433 1.96 19.90 -5.57
C ILE A 433 2.34 19.98 -4.09
N VAL A 434 1.35 20.13 -3.20
CA VAL A 434 1.58 20.13 -1.75
C VAL A 434 1.94 18.73 -1.31
N GLN A 435 1.18 17.73 -1.78
CA GLN A 435 1.41 16.31 -1.51
C GLN A 435 2.75 15.84 -2.07
N HIS A 436 3.09 16.17 -3.32
CA HIS A 436 4.41 15.89 -3.89
C HIS A 436 5.54 16.62 -3.15
N GLY A 437 5.35 17.88 -2.78
CA GLY A 437 6.31 18.65 -1.99
C GLY A 437 6.61 17.99 -0.65
N TRP A 438 5.55 17.69 0.11
CA TRP A 438 5.66 16.99 1.39
C TRP A 438 6.33 15.64 1.22
N ALA A 439 5.84 14.78 0.31
CA ALA A 439 6.36 13.43 0.14
C ALA A 439 7.84 13.41 -0.28
N MET A 440 8.21 14.30 -1.21
CA MET A 440 9.60 14.47 -1.66
C MET A 440 10.51 14.93 -0.53
N CYS A 441 10.14 16.02 0.16
CA CYS A 441 10.94 16.58 1.25
C CYS A 441 11.02 15.60 2.42
N LYS A 442 9.91 14.96 2.78
CA LYS A 442 9.84 13.98 3.86
C LYS A 442 10.73 12.78 3.60
N LEU A 443 10.76 12.25 2.36
CA LEU A 443 11.62 11.12 2.01
C LEU A 443 13.10 11.51 1.99
N ILE A 444 13.45 12.69 1.44
CA ILE A 444 14.84 13.19 1.43
C ILE A 444 15.34 13.39 2.86
N ASP A 445 14.54 14.06 3.71
CA ASP A 445 14.87 14.32 5.11
C ASP A 445 15.04 13.00 5.88
N ALA A 446 14.14 12.02 5.67
CA ALA A 446 14.22 10.69 6.29
C ALA A 446 15.48 9.93 5.88
N LEU A 447 15.79 9.88 4.57
CA LEU A 447 16.99 9.22 4.05
C LEU A 447 18.27 9.85 4.63
N ASN A 448 18.35 11.19 4.62
CA ASN A 448 19.48 11.93 5.18
C ASN A 448 19.64 11.67 6.68
N GLU A 449 18.55 11.65 7.43
CA GLU A 449 18.55 11.38 8.86
C GLU A 449 19.10 9.98 9.16
N VAL A 450 18.57 8.96 8.48
CA VAL A 450 19.00 7.55 8.64
C VAL A 450 20.48 7.41 8.29
N ALA A 451 20.93 8.00 7.18
CA ALA A 451 22.32 7.96 6.76
C ALA A 451 23.24 8.70 7.74
N ALA A 452 22.84 9.87 8.23
CA ALA A 452 23.59 10.61 9.24
C ALA A 452 23.69 9.83 10.56
N TYR A 453 22.62 9.13 10.97
CA TYR A 453 22.64 8.27 12.15
C TYR A 453 23.61 7.09 11.97
N PHE A 454 23.53 6.39 10.84
CA PHE A 454 24.45 5.30 10.51
C PHE A 454 25.90 5.79 10.58
N LYS A 455 26.19 6.91 9.90
CA LYS A 455 27.52 7.53 9.89
C LYS A 455 28.00 7.86 11.30
N LYS A 456 27.18 8.50 12.11
CA LYS A 456 27.53 8.86 13.49
C LYS A 456 27.89 7.66 14.36
N LYS A 457 27.28 6.49 14.10
CA LYS A 457 27.45 5.29 14.91
C LYS A 457 28.58 4.39 14.41
N HIS A 458 28.77 4.30 13.10
CA HIS A 458 29.63 3.29 12.48
C HIS A 458 30.85 3.88 11.77
N CYS A 459 30.81 5.17 11.44
CA CYS A 459 31.89 5.85 10.75
C CYS A 459 32.67 6.67 11.76
N LYS A 460 33.97 6.39 11.85
CA LYS A 460 34.91 7.15 12.69
C LYS A 460 35.14 8.54 12.04
N GLU A 461 36.38 8.95 11.85
CA GLU A 461 36.72 10.26 11.26
C GLU A 461 36.41 10.35 9.74
N THR A 462 36.02 9.25 9.09
CA THR A 462 35.80 9.17 7.63
C THR A 462 34.36 9.50 7.18
N ALA A 463 33.49 9.91 8.10
CA ALA A 463 32.08 10.14 7.80
C ALA A 463 31.84 11.36 6.89
N ASN A 464 31.32 11.12 5.68
CA ASN A 464 30.93 12.17 4.75
C ASN A 464 29.50 12.67 5.03
N TYR A 465 29.37 13.86 5.64
CA TYR A 465 28.08 14.52 5.91
C TYR A 465 27.69 15.56 4.85
N THR A 466 28.42 15.64 3.74
CA THR A 466 28.20 16.67 2.73
C THR A 466 26.89 16.40 1.98
N LYS A 467 25.96 17.37 1.98
CA LYS A 467 24.65 17.28 1.29
C LYS A 467 24.75 17.74 -0.17
N VAL A 468 25.35 16.91 -1.01
CA VAL A 468 25.62 17.25 -2.42
C VAL A 468 24.94 16.35 -3.43
N GLU A 469 24.47 15.17 -3.02
CA GLU A 469 23.90 14.20 -3.94
C GLU A 469 22.54 14.65 -4.46
N ILE A 470 22.36 14.58 -5.78
CA ILE A 470 21.11 14.88 -6.46
C ILE A 470 20.80 13.75 -7.44
N PHE A 471 19.53 13.39 -7.56
CA PHE A 471 19.11 12.33 -8.47
C PHE A 471 19.10 12.77 -9.95
N HIS A 472 19.06 14.07 -10.22
CA HIS A 472 19.29 14.64 -11.54
C HIS A 472 20.80 14.73 -11.78
N THR A 473 21.39 13.69 -12.37
CA THR A 473 22.83 13.60 -12.67
C THR A 473 23.25 14.40 -13.90
N ALA A 474 22.31 15.02 -14.62
CA ALA A 474 22.64 15.72 -15.85
C ALA A 474 23.26 17.09 -15.54
N GLU A 475 24.56 17.25 -15.81
CA GLU A 475 25.18 18.55 -16.13
C GLU A 475 24.31 19.32 -17.16
N LYS A 476 23.59 18.59 -18.01
CA LYS A 476 22.62 19.11 -18.98
C LYS A 476 21.32 19.63 -18.40
N PHE A 477 21.00 19.49 -17.11
CA PHE A 477 19.71 19.99 -16.59
C PHE A 477 19.67 21.52 -16.56
N GLU A 478 20.77 22.16 -16.14
CA GLU A 478 20.88 23.62 -16.18
C GLU A 478 20.98 24.12 -17.64
N GLU A 479 21.66 23.39 -18.53
CA GLU A 479 21.66 23.68 -19.99
C GLU A 479 20.27 23.48 -20.62
N PHE A 480 19.50 22.50 -20.15
CA PHE A 480 18.14 22.20 -20.61
C PHE A 480 17.16 23.30 -20.20
N LEU A 481 17.24 23.81 -18.96
CA LEU A 481 16.45 24.98 -18.54
C LEU A 481 16.81 26.23 -19.36
N GLN A 482 18.10 26.41 -19.71
CA GLN A 482 18.53 27.51 -20.57
C GLN A 482 17.98 27.38 -22.00
N GLN A 483 17.90 26.17 -22.55
CA GLN A 483 17.29 25.91 -23.87
C GLN A 483 15.75 26.02 -23.87
N GLY A 484 15.09 25.61 -22.78
CA GLY A 484 13.64 25.68 -22.60
C GLY A 484 13.11 27.10 -22.32
N SER A 485 13.97 28.01 -21.84
CA SER A 485 13.63 29.43 -21.65
C SER A 485 13.42 30.23 -22.95
N TYR A 486 13.58 29.60 -24.13
CA TYR A 486 13.46 30.28 -25.44
C TYR A 486 12.11 30.13 -26.14
N HIS A 487 11.10 29.49 -25.54
CA HIS A 487 9.74 29.46 -26.09
C HIS A 487 8.70 30.01 -25.12
N GLY A 488 8.96 31.24 -24.64
CA GLY A 488 7.88 32.13 -24.26
C GLY A 488 7.00 32.42 -25.48
N TYR A 489 5.69 32.27 -25.29
CA TYR A 489 4.59 32.75 -26.14
C TYR A 489 5.00 33.83 -27.16
N GLY A 490 5.24 33.39 -28.39
CA GLY A 490 5.27 34.23 -29.58
C GLY A 490 4.12 33.84 -30.47
N ASN A 491 3.09 34.69 -30.52
CA ASN A 491 1.94 34.70 -31.43
C ASN A 491 1.97 33.66 -32.57
N LYS A 492 0.99 32.74 -32.56
CA LYS A 492 0.21 32.38 -33.75
C LYS A 492 -1.12 31.75 -33.38
#